data_AF-A0A2Z4Y8C2-F1
#
_entry.id   AF-A0A2Z4Y8C2-F1
#
_cell.length_a   1.000
_cell.length_b   1.000
_cell.length_c   1.000
_cell.angle_alpha   90.00
_cell.angle_beta   90.00
_cell.angle_gamma   90.00
#
_symmetry.space_group_name_H-M   'P 1'
#
loop_
_entity.id
_entity.type
_entity.pdbx_description
1 polymer ?
#
loop_
_entity_poly.entity_id
_entity_poly.type
_entity_poly.pdbx_seq_one_letter_code
_entity_poly.pdbx_strand_id
1 'polypeptide(L)' 'MNERLKKLTHYGLVERQVYGDKPPLRVEYRLSEFGKKFATILDALQALERELAGAPDCACESEPSGSNLA' A
#
# COMPACT_ATOMS: atom_id res chain seq x y z
N MET A 1 10.98 0.16 12.49
CA MET A 1 9.68 0.02 11.80
C MET A 1 9.22 1.40 11.33
N ASN A 2 9.63 1.83 10.12
CA ASN A 2 9.15 3.06 9.45
C ASN A 2 9.81 3.32 8.09
N GLU A 3 10.84 2.55 7.72
CA GLU A 3 11.58 2.81 6.48
C GLU A 3 10.75 2.60 5.23
N ARG A 4 9.83 1.62 5.22
CA ARG A 4 8.96 1.37 4.05
C ARG A 4 8.02 2.55 3.82
N LEU A 5 7.31 3.00 4.85
CA LEU A 5 6.44 4.19 4.78
C LEU A 5 7.23 5.46 4.43
N LYS A 6 8.41 5.66 5.04
CA LYS A 6 9.30 6.77 4.67
C LYS A 6 9.71 6.73 3.20
N LYS A 7 10.07 5.55 2.67
CA LYS A 7 10.41 5.35 1.25
C LYS A 7 9.21 5.62 0.35
N LEU A 8 8.03 5.12 0.69
CA LEU A 8 6.80 5.37 -0.08
C LEU A 8 6.41 6.85 -0.09
N THR A 9 6.60 7.56 1.02
CA THR A 9 6.45 9.03 1.06
C THR A 9 7.53 9.73 0.26
N HIS A 10 8.78 9.26 0.31
CA HIS A 10 9.88 9.82 -0.48
C HIS A 10 9.68 9.65 -1.99
N TYR A 11 9.17 8.50 -2.43
CA TYR A 11 8.79 8.26 -3.81
C TYR A 11 7.49 8.99 -4.22
N GLY A 12 6.89 9.77 -3.31
CA GLY A 12 5.69 10.55 -3.58
C GLY A 12 4.42 9.71 -3.75
N LEU A 13 4.43 8.42 -3.38
CA LEU A 13 3.27 7.54 -3.47
C LEU A 13 2.28 7.78 -2.32
N VAL A 14 2.79 8.15 -1.15
CA VAL A 14 2.00 8.31 0.07
C VAL A 14 2.30 9.65 0.73
N GLU A 15 1.28 10.47 0.91
CA GLU A 15 1.37 11.74 1.62
C GLU A 15 1.15 11.54 3.12
N ARG A 16 1.99 12.21 3.93
CA ARG A 16 1.86 12.26 5.38
C ARG A 16 1.13 13.56 5.77
N GLN A 17 -0.09 13.44 6.26
CA GLN A 17 -0.88 14.56 6.77
C GLN A 17 -0.90 14.54 8.28
N VAL A 18 -0.59 15.68 8.88
CA VAL A 18 -0.44 15.84 10.32
C VAL A 18 -1.53 16.79 10.79
N TYR A 19 -2.45 16.28 11.58
CA TYR A 19 -3.60 17.02 12.08
C TYR A 19 -3.44 17.33 13.56
N GLY A 20 -3.48 18.62 13.91
CA GLY A 20 -3.60 19.11 15.29
C GLY A 20 -2.87 20.43 15.54
N ASP A 21 -3.52 21.32 16.29
CA ASP A 21 -2.92 22.55 16.86
C ASP A 21 -2.45 22.36 18.32
N LYS A 22 -2.90 21.29 18.99
CA LYS A 22 -2.51 20.89 20.36
C LYS A 22 -2.36 19.36 20.45
N PRO A 23 -1.53 18.82 21.36
CA PRO A 23 -1.30 17.37 21.46
C PRO A 23 -2.59 16.63 21.86
N PRO A 24 -2.82 15.38 21.36
CA PRO A 24 -1.94 14.57 20.53
C PRO A 24 -2.08 14.87 19.03
N LEU A 25 -0.93 14.94 18.37
CA LEU A 25 -0.81 15.19 16.94
C LEU A 25 -1.13 13.91 16.16
N ARG A 26 -2.26 13.88 15.44
CA ARG A 26 -2.69 12.70 14.69
C ARG A 26 -2.00 12.69 13.32
N VAL A 27 -1.28 11.62 13.02
CA VAL A 27 -0.61 11.45 11.72
C VAL A 27 -1.43 10.48 10.88
N GLU A 28 -1.95 10.95 9.76
CA GLU A 28 -2.58 10.13 8.74
C GLU A 28 -1.66 9.99 7.53
N TYR A 29 -1.65 8.79 6.93
CA TYR A 29 -0.98 8.53 5.67
C TYR A 29 -2.05 8.27 4.61
N ARG A 30 -2.02 9.03 3.51
CA ARG A 30 -2.98 8.93 2.41
C ARG A 30 -2.24 8.71 1.10
N LEU A 31 -2.85 7.96 0.17
CA LEU A 31 -2.32 7.85 -1.19
C LEU A 31 -2.37 9.22 -1.86
N SER A 32 -1.24 9.65 -2.41
CA SER A 32 -1.16 10.86 -3.22
C SER A 32 -1.89 10.66 -4.56
N GLU A 33 -2.13 11.74 -5.29
CA GLU A 33 -2.65 11.64 -6.67
C GLU A 33 -1.73 10.84 -7.60
N PHE A 34 -0.42 10.89 -7.38
CA PHE A 34 0.55 10.04 -8.07
C PHE A 34 0.40 8.57 -7.67
N GLY A 35 0.29 8.29 -6.37
CA GLY A 35 0.10 6.94 -5.86
C GLY A 35 -1.18 6.27 -6.38
N LYS A 36 -2.27 7.03 -6.50
CA LYS A 36 -3.52 6.54 -7.11
C LYS A 36 -3.34 6.14 -8.58
N LYS A 37 -2.61 6.94 -9.37
CA LYS A 37 -2.28 6.60 -10.77
C LYS A 37 -1.33 5.41 -10.86
N PHE A 38 -0.37 5.32 -9.93
CA PHE A 38 0.55 4.20 -9.86
C PHE A 38 -0.17 2.88 -9.53
N ALA A 39 -1.23 2.92 -8.71
CA ALA A 39 -2.05 1.74 -8.44
C ALA A 39 -2.62 1.14 -9.73
N THR A 40 -3.02 1.95 -10.71
CA THR A 40 -3.47 1.46 -12.01
C THR A 40 -2.39 0.67 -12.76
N ILE A 41 -1.11 1.03 -12.59
CA ILE A 41 0.00 0.27 -13.18
C ILE A 41 0.14 -1.08 -12.47
N LEU A 42 0.00 -1.11 -11.14
CA LEU A 42 0.01 -2.36 -10.37
C LEU A 42 -1.16 -3.27 -10.76
N ASP A 43 -2.33 -2.70 -11.03
CA ASP A 43 -3.50 -3.45 -11.50
C ASP A 43 -3.26 -4.05 -12.89
N ALA A 44 -2.64 -3.27 -13.80
CA ALA A 44 -2.26 -3.75 -15.12
C ALA A 44 -1.20 -4.87 -15.06
N LEU A 45 -0.22 -4.75 -14.15
CA LEU A 45 0.76 -5.82 -13.90
C LEU A 45 0.08 -7.09 -13.38
N GLN A 46 -0.85 -6.98 -12.43
CA GLN A 46 -1.62 -8.13 -11.94
C GLN A 46 -2.49 -8.75 -13.03
N ALA A 47 -3.09 -7.94 -13.90
CA ALA A 47 -3.86 -8.44 -15.04
C ALA A 47 -2.95 -9.24 -15.99
N LEU A 48 -1.77 -8.70 -16.30
CA LEU A 48 -0.78 -9.39 -17.12
C LEU A 48 -0.28 -10.68 -16.47
N GLU A 49 -0.02 -10.67 -15.16
CA GLU A 49 0.34 -11.87 -14.40
C GLU A 49 -0.75 -12.93 -14.52
N ARG A 50 -2.03 -12.57 -14.43
CA ARG A 50 -3.15 -13.52 -14.59
C ARG A 50 -3.27 -14.07 -16.01
N GLU A 51 -3.03 -13.24 -17.03
CA GLU A 51 -3.02 -13.68 -18.43
C GLU A 51 -1.88 -14.68 -18.69
N LEU A 52 -0.71 -14.43 -18.12
CA LEU A 52 0.45 -15.31 -18.22
C LEU A 52 0.30 -16.56 -17.33
N ALA A 53 -0.36 -16.45 -16.17
CA ALA A 53 -0.65 -17.52 -15.24
C ALA A 53 -1.82 -18.44 -15.69
N GLY A 54 -2.13 -18.48 -16.99
CA GLY A 54 -2.98 -19.48 -17.62
C GLY A 54 -2.52 -20.95 -17.43
N ALA A 55 -1.48 -21.21 -16.64
CA ALA A 55 -1.27 -22.47 -15.95
C ALA A 55 -1.25 -22.18 -14.42
N PRO A 56 -2.18 -22.76 -13.64
CA PRO A 56 -2.25 -22.49 -12.22
C PRO A 56 -1.10 -23.22 -11.53
N ASP A 57 0.00 -22.51 -11.31
CA ASP A 57 0.79 -22.82 -10.12
C ASP A 57 0.04 -22.23 -8.93
N CYS A 58 -0.71 -23.12 -8.29
CA CYS A 58 -1.37 -22.92 -7.02
C CYS A 58 -0.45 -22.21 -6.01
N ALA A 59 -0.57 -20.90 -5.89
CA ALA A 59 -0.06 -20.17 -4.74
C ALA A 59 -1.21 -19.94 -3.76
N CYS A 60 -1.42 -20.93 -2.89
CA CYS A 60 -2.16 -20.77 -1.65
C CYS A 60 -1.38 -19.84 -0.72
N GLU A 61 -1.58 -18.52 -0.80
CA GLU A 61 -1.22 -17.62 0.31
C GLU A 61 -2.26 -16.49 0.43
N SER A 62 -3.44 -16.84 0.93
CA SER A 62 -4.27 -15.89 1.66
C SER A 62 -4.22 -16.23 3.14
N GLU A 63 -3.12 -15.87 3.80
CA GLU A 63 -3.17 -15.58 5.22
C GLU A 63 -2.99 -14.09 5.44
N PRO A 64 -4.03 -13.35 5.84
CA PRO A 64 -3.84 -12.33 6.84
C PRO A 64 -3.94 -13.01 8.20
N SER A 65 -2.88 -13.73 8.59
CA SER A 65 -2.58 -13.94 10.00
C SER A 65 -2.22 -12.58 10.58
N GLY A 66 -3.18 -11.99 11.28
CA GLY A 66 -3.10 -10.62 11.75
C GLY A 66 -4.28 -10.18 12.60
N SER A 67 -4.93 -11.11 13.29
CA SER A 67 -5.65 -10.81 14.53
C SER A 67 -4.64 -10.30 15.57
N ASN A 68 -4.46 -8.99 15.59
CA ASN A 68 -4.01 -8.18 16.72
C ASN A 68 -5.09 -7.10 16.80
N LEU A 69 -5.83 -6.83 17.88
CA LEU A 69 -5.57 -6.84 19.32
C LEU A 69 -6.94 -6.36 19.88
N ALA A 70 -7.69 -7.05 20.72
CA ALA A 70 -7.55 -7.24 22.17
C ALA A 70 -8.86 -7.90 22.66
#